data_AF-A0A933LI14-F1
#
_entry.id   AF-A0A933LI14-F1
#
_cell.length_a   1.000
_cell.length_b   1.000
_cell.length_c   1.000
_cell.angle_alpha   90.00
_cell.angle_beta   90.00
_cell.angle_gamma   90.00
#
_symmetry.space_group_name_H-M   'P 1'
#
loop_
_entity.id
_entity.type
_entity.pdbx_description
1 polymer ?
#
loop_
_entity_poly.entity_id
_entity_poly.type
_entity_poly.pdbx_seq_one_letter_code
_entity_poly.pdbx_strand_id
1 'polypeptide(L)' 'MAGMYLVGMVYNVCRWHDSLRVAHPDGPRRWQERTPAMAAGLTDHRWSMAELLWWHPPTPLSRPGG' A
#
# COMPACT_ATOMS: atom_id res chain seq x y z
N MET A 1 3.07 -20.89 -10.39
CA MET A 1 1.94 -19.95 -10.16
C MET A 1 2.29 -18.75 -9.26
N ALA A 2 3.56 -18.33 -9.10
CA ALA A 2 3.90 -17.17 -8.26
C ALA A 2 3.63 -15.80 -8.94
N GLY A 3 3.70 -15.74 -10.27
CA GLY A 3 3.56 -14.48 -11.02
C GLY A 3 2.17 -13.83 -10.93
N MET A 4 1.10 -14.62 -10.78
CA MET A 4 -0.26 -14.08 -10.65
C MET A 4 -0.47 -13.35 -9.31
N TYR A 5 0.16 -13.83 -8.23
CA TYR A 5 0.10 -13.16 -6.92
C TYR A 5 0.88 -11.85 -6.93
N LEU A 6 2.03 -11.81 -7.60
CA LEU A 6 2.80 -10.58 -7.75
C LEU A 6 2.03 -9.52 -8.55
N VAL A 7 1.37 -9.91 -9.65
CA VAL A 7 0.56 -8.98 -10.45
C VAL A 7 -0.61 -8.41 -9.65
N GLY A 8 -1.26 -9.24 -8.83
CA GLY A 8 -2.31 -8.83 -7.92
C GLY A 8 -1.78 -7.82 -6.89
N MET A 9 -0.63 -8.10 -6.28
CA MET A 9 -0.02 -7.21 -5.30
C MET A 9 0.31 -5.85 -5.92
N VAL A 10 0.96 -5.82 -7.08
CA VAL A 10 1.29 -4.59 -7.82
C VAL A 10 0.03 -3.78 -8.14
N TYR A 11 -1.05 -4.42 -8.58
CA TYR A 11 -2.29 -3.71 -8.84
C TYR A 11 -2.90 -3.10 -7.56
N ASN A 12 -2.88 -3.84 -6.46
CA ASN A 12 -3.50 -3.43 -5.20
C ASN A 12 -2.71 -2.36 -4.42
N VAL A 13 -1.38 -2.35 -4.52
CA VAL A 13 -0.51 -1.45 -3.75
C VAL A 13 0.07 -0.30 -4.59
N CYS A 14 0.29 -0.50 -5.90
CA CYS A 14 0.99 0.47 -6.74
C CYS A 14 0.07 1.33 -7.61
N ARG A 15 -1.22 0.98 -7.78
CA ARG A 15 -2.14 1.73 -8.64
C ARG A 15 -3.17 2.52 -7.83
N TRP A 16 -3.23 3.82 -8.10
CA TRP A 16 -4.34 4.65 -7.65
C TRP A 16 -5.65 4.17 -8.27
N HIS A 17 -6.72 4.21 -7.49
CA HIS A 17 -8.03 3.81 -7.93
C HIS A 17 -9.02 4.94 -7.70
N ASP A 18 -9.58 5.49 -8.80
CA ASP A 18 -10.48 6.64 -8.76
C ASP A 18 -11.71 6.40 -7.87
N SER A 19 -12.29 5.20 -7.87
CA SER A 19 -13.46 4.84 -7.05
C SER A 19 -13.17 4.74 -5.55
N LEU A 20 -11.90 4.67 -5.15
CA LEU A 20 -11.48 4.59 -3.74
C LEU A 20 -11.01 5.94 -3.20
N ARG A 21 -11.12 7.01 -4.00
CA ARG A 21 -10.81 8.37 -3.57
C ARG A 21 -11.72 8.77 -2.42
N VAL A 22 -11.13 9.36 -1.38
CA VAL A 22 -11.86 9.90 -0.24
C VAL A 22 -11.82 11.43 -0.28
N ALA A 23 -12.84 12.07 0.28
CA ALA A 23 -12.85 13.51 0.44
C ALA A 23 -11.65 13.91 1.31
N HIS A 24 -10.83 14.83 0.83
CA HIS A 24 -9.71 15.32 1.62
C HIS A 24 -10.25 16.25 2.72
N PRO A 25 -9.99 15.99 4.01
CA PRO A 25 -10.64 16.72 5.09
C PRO A 25 -10.24 18.21 5.13
N ASP A 26 -8.99 18.56 4.83
CA ASP A 26 -8.48 19.92 5.09
C ASP A 26 -7.53 20.48 4.01
N GLY A 27 -7.89 20.43 2.72
CA GLY A 27 -6.98 20.90 1.66
C GLY A 27 -7.65 21.44 0.39
N PRO A 28 -6.90 22.17 -0.45
CA PRO A 28 -7.42 22.73 -1.71
C PRO A 28 -7.79 21.65 -2.74
N ARG A 29 -7.29 20.42 -2.56
CA ARG A 29 -7.69 19.25 -3.35
C ARG A 29 -8.92 18.60 -2.73
N ARG A 30 -10.03 18.57 -3.48
CA ARG A 30 -11.29 17.93 -3.08
C ARG A 30 -11.19 16.43 -2.80
N TRP A 31 -10.20 15.75 -3.39
CA TRP A 31 -10.07 14.30 -3.35
C TRP A 31 -8.64 13.87 -3.00
N GLN A 32 -8.53 12.90 -2.11
CA GLN A 32 -7.29 12.18 -1.80
C GLN A 32 -7.27 10.86 -2.56
N GLU A 33 -6.24 10.65 -3.37
CA GLU A 33 -6.04 9.40 -4.10
C GLU A 33 -5.67 8.27 -3.13
N ARG A 34 -6.27 7.09 -3.32
CA ARG A 34 -5.98 5.89 -2.53
C ARG A 34 -5.87 4.66 -3.44
N THR A 35 -5.08 3.69 -2.98
CA THR A 35 -4.96 2.36 -3.57
C THR A 35 -5.90 1.42 -2.81
N PRO A 36 -6.28 0.26 -3.39
CA PRO A 36 -7.03 -0.78 -2.66
C PRO A 36 -6.40 -1.19 -1.34
N ALA A 37 -5.08 -1.35 -1.29
CA ALA A 37 -4.37 -1.71 -0.07
C ALA A 37 -4.42 -0.60 0.99
N MET A 38 -4.38 0.67 0.58
CA MET A 38 -4.63 1.79 1.47
C MET A 38 -6.07 1.82 1.98
N ALA A 39 -7.05 1.56 1.11
CA ALA A 39 -8.46 1.47 1.49
C ALA A 39 -8.72 0.40 2.55
N ALA A 40 -8.03 -0.74 2.42
CA ALA A 40 -8.10 -1.85 3.37
C ALA A 40 -7.27 -1.64 4.65
N GLY A 41 -6.49 -0.56 4.75
CA GLY A 41 -5.61 -0.32 5.91
C GLY A 41 -4.38 -1.23 5.98
N LEU A 42 -4.03 -1.89 4.86
CA LEU A 42 -2.82 -2.73 4.77
C LEU A 42 -1.56 -1.90 4.58
N THR A 43 -1.69 -0.72 3.98
CA THR A 43 -0.61 0.25 3.78
C THR A 43 -1.16 1.65 4.03
N ASP A 44 -0.26 2.58 4.33
CA ASP A 44 -0.53 4.00 4.55
C ASP A 44 -0.06 4.89 3.38
N HIS A 45 0.74 4.31 2.48
CA HIS A 45 1.28 4.98 1.30
C HIS A 45 1.12 4.11 0.05
N ARG A 46 1.27 4.75 -1.12
CA ARG A 46 1.38 4.04 -2.40
C ARG A 46 2.78 3.50 -2.56
N TRP A 47 2.88 2.24 -2.93
CA TRP A 47 4.15 1.59 -3.21
C TRP A 47 4.55 1.77 -4.67
N SER A 48 5.84 1.98 -4.93
CA SER A 48 6.42 1.80 -6.25
C SER A 48 6.75 0.33 -6.50
N MET A 49 6.95 -0.04 -7.77
CA MET A 49 7.40 -1.40 -8.12
C MET A 49 8.74 -1.75 -7.46
N ALA A 50 9.64 -0.75 -7.37
CA ALA A 50 10.93 -0.93 -6.73
C ALA A 50 10.77 -1.17 -5.22
N GLU A 51 9.99 -0.34 -4.53
CA GLU A 51 9.71 -0.55 -3.10
C GLU A 51 9.09 -1.93 -2.86
N LEU A 52 8.13 -2.34 -3.68
CA LEU A 52 7.47 -3.65 -3.49
C LEU A 52 8.45 -4.83 -3.60
N LEU A 53 9.43 -4.74 -4.48
CA LEU A 53 10.39 -5.82 -4.74
C LEU A 53 11.61 -5.79 -3.82
N TRP A 54 11.97 -4.60 -3.32
CA TRP A 54 13.21 -4.38 -2.56
C TRP A 54 12.98 -4.03 -1.09
N TRP A 55 11.74 -3.84 -0.67
CA TRP A 55 11.44 -3.58 0.73
C TRP A 55 11.62 -4.83 1.56
N HIS A 56 12.45 -4.71 2.59
CA HIS A 56 12.61 -5.72 3.62
C HIS A 56 11.74 -5.32 4.81
N PRO A 57 10.79 -6.17 5.25
CA PRO A 57 10.08 -5.90 6.48
C PRO A 57 11.09 -5.75 7.63
N PRO A 58 10.85 -4.82 8.57
CA PRO A 58 11.64 -4.82 9.79
C PRO A 58 11.56 -6.22 10.39
N THR A 59 12.72 -6.79 10.70
CA THR A 59 12.77 -8.08 11.39
C THR A 59 11.91 -7.95 12.63
N PRO A 60 10.94 -8.85 12.87
CA PRO A 60 10.15 -8.81 14.08
C PRO A 60 11.15 -8.80 15.23
N LEU A 61 11.08 -7.77 16.06
CA LEU A 61 11.98 -7.59 17.17
C LEU A 61 11.84 -8.85 18.02
N SER A 62 12.83 -9.74 17.98
CA SER A 62 12.90 -10.86 18.90
C SER A 62 12.88 -10.24 20.29
N ARG A 63 11.73 -10.29 20.95
CA ARG A 63 11.56 -9.77 22.31
C ARG A 63 12.66 -10.43 23.15
N PRO A 64 13.65 -9.69 23.68
CA PRO A 64 14.66 -10.32 24.52
C PRO A 64 13.99 -10.60 25.87
N GLY A 65 13.90 -11.88 26.24
CA GLY A 65 13.50 -12.30 27.58
C GLY A 65 12.47 -13.43 27.59
N GLY A 66 12.97 -14.66 27.64
CA GLY A 66 12.30 -15.88 28.10
C GLY A 66 13.35 -16.77 28.74
#